data_AF-A0A0K8P953-F1
#
_entry.id   AF-A0A0K8P953-F1
#
_cell.length_a   1.000
_cell.length_b   1.000
_cell.length_c   1.000
_cell.angle_alpha   90.00
_cell.angle_beta   90.00
_cell.angle_gamma   90.00
#
_symmetry.space_group_name_H-M   'P 1'
#
loop_
_entity.id
_entity.type
_entity.pdbx_description
1 polymer ?
#
loop_
_entity_poly.entity_id
_entity_poly.type
_entity_poly.pdbx_seq_one_letter_code
_entity_poly.pdbx_strand_id
1 'polypeptide(L)' 'MVEHRSNAYVEVMNGLLQQAKRAARGFRTAANFIAIAYLRMSKLTHLPAHPFSPAAAR' A
#
# COMPACT_ATOMS: atom_id res chain seq x y z
N MET A 1 34.13 5.87 2.02
CA MET A 1 33.30 4.77 2.57
C MET A 1 31.82 5.19 2.53
N VAL A 2 31.10 4.64 1.55
CA VAL A 2 29.65 4.38 1.48
C VAL A 2 28.68 5.59 1.40
N GLU A 3 28.31 5.93 0.16
CA GLU A 3 27.13 6.71 -0.27
C GLU A 3 25.81 5.93 -0.12
N HIS A 4 25.54 5.33 1.06
CA HIS A 4 24.35 4.49 1.30
C HIS A 4 23.84 4.59 2.75
N ARG A 5 23.66 5.81 3.29
CA ARG A 5 23.27 6.02 4.71
C ARG A 5 22.06 6.93 4.90
N SER A 6 21.02 6.74 4.11
CA SER A 6 19.69 7.24 4.50
C SER A 6 18.69 6.10 4.54
N ASN A 7 18.68 5.39 5.67
CA ASN A 7 17.60 4.46 6.03
C ASN A 7 16.25 5.16 6.18
N ALA A 8 16.25 6.50 6.22
CA ALA A 8 15.06 7.34 6.34
C ALA A 8 13.93 6.95 5.37
N TYR A 9 14.26 6.64 4.10
CA TYR A 9 13.23 6.20 3.14
C TYR A 9 12.59 4.87 3.56
N VAL A 10 13.42 3.89 3.92
CA VAL A 10 12.97 2.56 4.34
C VAL A 10 12.21 2.62 5.68
N GLU A 11 12.63 3.50 6.59
CA GLU A 11 11.95 3.74 7.88
C GLU A 11 10.59 4.40 7.69
N VAL A 12 10.48 5.39 6.79
CA VAL A 12 9.20 5.98 6.41
C VAL A 12 8.30 4.92 5.78
N MET A 13 8.81 4.10 4.87
CA MET A 13 8.04 2.99 4.27
C MET A 13 7.57 1.98 5.33
N ASN A 14 8.44 1.61 6.26
CA ASN A 14 8.10 0.68 7.34
C ASN A 14 7.03 1.29 8.27
N GLY A 15 7.16 2.57 8.62
CA GLY A 15 6.16 3.31 9.38
C GLY A 15 4.79 3.34 8.70
N LEU A 16 4.75 3.59 7.38
CA LEU A 16 3.51 3.56 6.59
C LEU A 16 2.89 2.16 6.56
N LEU A 17 3.71 1.12 6.37
CA LEU A 17 3.24 -0.26 6.36
C LEU A 17 2.70 -0.71 7.73
N GLN A 18 3.34 -0.29 8.82
CA GLN A 18 2.87 -0.57 10.18
C GLN A 18 1.57 0.17 10.51
N GLN A 19 1.43 1.42 10.08
CA GLN A 19 0.17 2.15 10.17
C GLN A 19 -0.94 1.45 9.38
N ALA A 20 -0.63 1.01 8.16
CA ALA A 20 -1.56 0.23 7.34
C ALA A 20 -1.96 -1.07 8.06
N LYS A 21 -1.02 -1.82 8.65
CA LYS A 21 -1.31 -3.02 9.46
C LYS A 21 -2.19 -2.74 10.69
N ARG A 22 -1.98 -1.61 11.37
CA ARG A 22 -2.80 -1.22 12.53
C ARG A 22 -4.23 -0.86 12.13
N ALA A 23 -4.39 -0.08 11.06
CA ALA A 23 -5.71 0.21 10.47
C ALA A 23 -6.37 -1.05 9.88
N ALA A 24 -5.55 -1.99 9.41
CA ALA A 24 -5.96 -3.26 8.80
C ALA A 24 -6.48 -4.32 9.75
N ARG A 25 -6.50 -4.08 11.05
CA ARG A 25 -6.91 -5.08 12.04
C ARG A 25 -8.37 -5.56 11.85
N GLY A 26 -9.15 -4.90 10.99
CA GLY A 26 -10.48 -5.33 10.52
C GLY A 26 -10.55 -5.83 9.06
N PHE A 27 -9.45 -5.99 8.34
CA PHE A 27 -9.45 -6.50 6.97
C PHE A 27 -9.62 -8.01 6.97
N ARG A 28 -10.79 -8.47 6.50
CA ARG A 28 -11.16 -9.90 6.42
C ARG A 28 -10.24 -10.75 5.53
N THR A 29 -9.48 -10.14 4.61
CA THR A 29 -8.68 -10.86 3.61
C THR A 29 -7.32 -10.21 3.37
N ALA A 30 -6.33 -11.02 2.96
CA ALA A 30 -4.99 -10.53 2.58
C ALA A 30 -5.03 -9.56 1.38
N ALA A 31 -5.98 -9.76 0.46
CA ALA A 31 -6.18 -8.87 -0.69
C ALA A 31 -6.51 -7.42 -0.25
N ASN A 32 -7.39 -7.27 0.76
CA ASN A 32 -7.75 -5.97 1.30
C ASN A 32 -6.55 -5.30 2.00
N PHE A 33 -5.73 -6.08 2.70
CA PHE A 33 -4.50 -5.58 3.31
C PHE A 33 -3.51 -5.06 2.26
N ILE A 34 -3.29 -5.82 1.18
CA ILE A 34 -2.40 -5.43 0.08
C ILE A 34 -2.90 -4.14 -0.58
N ALA A 35 -4.19 -4.04 -0.87
CA ALA A 35 -4.77 -2.82 -1.46
C ALA A 35 -4.56 -1.58 -0.58
N ILE A 36 -4.75 -1.71 0.74
CA ILE A 36 -4.58 -0.58 1.68
C ILE A 36 -3.11 -0.22 1.85
N ALA A 37 -2.20 -1.18 1.81
CA ALA A 37 -0.76 -0.91 1.79
C ALA A 37 -0.37 -0.11 0.55
N TYR A 38 -0.84 -0.52 -0.64
CA TYR A 38 -0.62 0.22 -1.89
C TYR A 38 -1.19 1.64 -1.84
N LEU A 39 -2.40 1.82 -1.31
CA LEU A 39 -3.02 3.14 -1.11
C LEU A 39 -2.21 4.02 -0.15
N ARG A 40 -1.80 3.49 1.01
CA ARG A 40 -1.07 4.25 2.05
C ARG A 40 0.33 4.66 1.58
N MET A 41 0.91 3.90 0.66
CA MET A 41 2.21 4.18 0.03
C MET A 41 2.08 4.96 -1.28
N SER A 42 0.87 5.43 -1.65
CA SER A 42 0.59 6.17 -2.90
C SER A 42 1.03 5.42 -4.17
N LYS A 43 1.05 4.09 -4.13
CA LYS A 43 1.40 3.21 -5.25
C LYS A 43 0.12 2.70 -5.90
N LEU A 44 -0.34 3.36 -6.95
CA LEU A 44 -1.65 3.09 -7.57
C LEU A 44 -1.62 1.98 -8.64
N THR A 45 -0.44 1.56 -9.07
CA THR A 45 -0.25 0.65 -10.23
C THR A 45 -0.75 -0.77 -10.00
N HIS A 46 -0.73 -1.27 -8.77
CA HIS A 46 -1.11 -2.64 -8.44
C HIS A 46 -2.43 -2.72 -7.66
N LEU A 47 -3.22 -1.64 -7.67
CA LEU A 47 -4.52 -1.64 -7.03
C LEU A 47 -5.53 -2.44 -7.86
N PRO A 48 -6.46 -3.16 -7.21
CA PRO A 48 -7.60 -3.73 -7.91
C PRO A 48 -8.41 -2.62 -8.58
N ALA A 49 -9.08 -2.95 -9.68
CA ALA A 49 -9.96 -2.02 -10.38
C ALA A 49 -10.98 -1.40 -9.42
N HIS A 50 -11.23 -0.10 -9.57
CA HIS A 50 -12.17 0.61 -8.71
C HIS A 50 -13.57 -0.04 -8.83
N PRO A 51 -14.30 -0.28 -7.72
CA PRO A 51 -15.60 -0.95 -7.76
C PRO A 51 -16.67 -0.16 -8.52
N PHE A 52 -16.48 1.16 -8.68
CA PHE A 52 -17.31 2.01 -9.54
C PHE A 52 -16.64 2.35 -10.88
N SER A 53 -15.59 1.61 -11.28
CA SER A 53 -15.04 1.76 -12.62
C SER A 53 -16.14 1.40 -13.61
N PRO A 54 -16.38 2.20 -14.66
CA PRO A 54 -17.30 1.81 -15.72
C PRO A 54 -16.87 0.45 -16.25
N ALA A 55 -17.84 -0.45 -16.43
CA ALA A 55 -17.59 -1.73 -17.07
C ALA A 55 -16.91 -1.45 -18.40
N ALA A 56 -15.72 -2.02 -18.61
CA ALA A 56 -15.02 -1.87 -19.88
C ALA A 56 -16.00 -2.28 -20.98
N ALA A 57 -16.30 -1.36 -21.90
CA ALA A 57 -17.12 -1.66 -23.06
C ALA A 57 -16.47 -2.86 -23.77
N ARG A 58 -17.25 -3.93 -23.93
CA ARG A 58 -16.79 -5.19 -24.51
C ARG A 58 -16.47 -5.02 -25.99
#